data_AF-A0A519JTC9-F1
#
_entry.id   AF-A0A519JTC9-F1
#
_cell.length_a   1.000
_cell.length_b   1.000
_cell.length_c   1.000
_cell.angle_alpha   90.00
_cell.angle_beta   90.00
_cell.angle_gamma   90.00
#
_symmetry.space_group_name_H-M   'P 1'
#
loop_
_entity.id
_entity.type
_entity.pdbx_description
1 polymer ?
#
loop_
_entity_poly.entity_id
_entity_poly.type
_entity_poly.pdbx_seq_one_letter_code
_entity_poly.pdbx_strand_id
1 'polypeptide(L)'
;MAEAKPKRPITGAKAFGVIMGLSLVAGAVAGLGGILVSEIPGVAGFGAALLINGLAMTAAMVMCIWWWRRIDEAAREAHKWAWWWGGCSGMAVGGTLLLTVLLREGETDLSGLAVNEVFAGGMALMLGFLIVGYTIAWAVWWARRR
;
A
#
# COMPACT_ATOMS: atom_id res chain seq x y z
N MET A 1 -7.55 -24.53 -29.77
CA MET A 1 -7.53 -23.23 -29.06
C MET A 1 -6.20 -22.58 -29.38
N ALA A 2 -6.19 -21.37 -29.95
CA ALA A 2 -4.93 -20.72 -30.32
C ALA A 2 -4.11 -20.40 -29.06
N GLU A 3 -2.85 -20.85 -28.99
CA GLU A 3 -1.94 -20.47 -27.91
C GLU A 3 -1.79 -18.94 -27.90
N ALA A 4 -2.20 -18.32 -26.79
CA ALA A 4 -1.99 -16.91 -26.58
C ALA A 4 -0.48 -16.63 -26.53
N LYS A 5 0.02 -15.85 -27.49
CA LYS A 5 1.44 -15.48 -27.59
C LYS A 5 1.91 -14.89 -26.25
N PRO A 6 3.05 -15.33 -25.69
CA PRO A 6 3.53 -14.86 -24.39
C PRO A 6 3.73 -13.33 -24.41
N LYS A 7 3.13 -12.64 -23.44
CA LYS A 7 3.22 -11.18 -23.32
C LYS A 7 4.67 -10.80 -22.96
N ARG A 8 5.24 -9.84 -23.70
CA ARG A 8 6.61 -9.36 -23.42
C ARG A 8 6.69 -8.78 -22.01
N PRO A 9 7.76 -9.10 -21.26
CA PRO A 9 7.87 -8.62 -19.89
C PRO A 9 8.13 -7.11 -19.86
N ILE A 10 7.47 -6.43 -18.93
CA ILE A 10 7.69 -5.02 -18.63
C ILE A 10 8.92 -4.93 -17.74
N THR A 11 10.05 -4.52 -18.33
CA THR A 11 11.35 -4.45 -17.65
C THR A 11 12.00 -3.08 -17.82
N GLY A 12 12.89 -2.71 -16.89
CA GLY A 12 13.70 -1.50 -16.96
C GLY A 12 13.12 -0.27 -16.23
N ALA A 13 14.00 0.71 -16.03
CA ALA A 13 13.73 1.90 -15.21
C ALA A 13 12.56 2.76 -15.74
N LYS A 14 12.41 2.87 -17.06
CA LYS A 14 11.31 3.65 -17.68
C LYS A 14 9.93 3.05 -17.34
N ALA A 15 9.81 1.73 -17.49
CA ALA A 15 8.60 1.01 -17.17
C ALA A 15 8.23 1.13 -15.69
N PHE A 16 9.22 0.98 -14.80
CA PHE A 16 9.06 1.21 -13.38
C PHE A 16 8.57 2.64 -13.08
N GLY A 17 9.24 3.65 -13.65
CA GLY A 17 8.87 5.05 -13.46
C GLY A 17 7.46 5.40 -13.93
N VAL A 18 7.02 4.85 -15.07
CA VAL A 18 5.65 5.03 -15.57
C VAL A 18 4.63 4.44 -14.60
N ILE A 19 4.87 3.23 -14.09
CA ILE A 19 3.92 2.56 -13.19
C ILE A 19 3.86 3.29 -11.84
N MET A 20 5.01 3.68 -11.29
CA MET A 20 5.05 4.48 -10.07
C MET A 20 4.35 5.83 -10.26
N GLY A 21 4.56 6.50 -11.40
CA GLY A 21 3.88 7.73 -11.75
C GLY A 21 2.37 7.56 -11.83
N LEU A 22 1.88 6.52 -12.52
CA LEU A 22 0.45 6.22 -12.62
C LEU A 22 -0.16 5.90 -11.24
N SER A 23 0.52 5.12 -10.41
CA SER A 23 0.08 4.82 -9.04
C SER A 23 0.01 6.10 -8.19
N LEU A 24 0.99 6.99 -8.32
CA LEU A 24 1.01 8.27 -7.60
C LEU A 24 -0.11 9.19 -8.05
N VAL A 25 -0.36 9.29 -9.37
CA VAL A 25 -1.50 10.06 -9.91
C VAL A 25 -2.83 9.49 -9.43
N ALA A 26 -3.01 8.17 -9.44
CA ALA A 26 -4.22 7.53 -8.93
C ALA A 26 -4.45 7.85 -7.44
N GLY A 27 -3.39 7.80 -6.62
CA GLY A 27 -3.45 8.19 -5.22
C GLY A 27 -3.77 9.68 -5.02
N ALA A 28 -3.15 10.56 -5.81
CA ALA A 28 -3.41 12.00 -5.76
C ALA A 28 -4.87 12.34 -6.14
N VAL A 29 -5.40 11.71 -7.19
CA VAL A 29 -6.80 11.87 -7.60
C VAL A 29 -7.75 11.40 -6.49
N ALA A 30 -7.45 10.27 -5.83
CA ALA A 30 -8.24 9.79 -4.69
C ALA A 30 -8.22 10.78 -3.52
N GLY A 31 -7.05 11.32 -3.18
CA GLY A 31 -6.89 12.31 -2.11
C GLY A 31 -7.63 13.61 -2.41
N LEU A 32 -7.47 14.15 -3.62
CA LEU A 32 -8.18 15.35 -4.06
C LEU A 32 -9.70 15.13 -4.08
N GLY A 33 -10.16 13.97 -4.58
CA GLY A 33 -11.57 13.60 -4.54
C GLY A 33 -12.11 13.50 -3.11
N GLY A 34 -11.29 13.03 -2.16
CA GLY A 34 -11.62 13.01 -0.74
C GLY A 34 -11.88 14.42 -0.17
N ILE A 35 -11.05 15.40 -0.53
CA ILE A 35 -11.23 16.81 -0.12
C ILE A 35 -12.53 17.39 -0.68
N LEU A 36 -12.89 17.07 -1.91
CA LEU A 36 -14.11 17.60 -2.52
C LEU A 36 -15.39 17.07 -1.84
N VAL A 37 -15.31 15.91 -1.19
CA VAL A 37 -16.46 15.26 -0.55
C VAL A 37 -16.46 15.45 0.97
N SER A 38 -15.39 15.94 1.57
CA SER A 38 -15.30 16.12 3.04
C SER A 38 -16.35 17.08 3.60
N GLU A 39 -16.81 18.04 2.79
CA GLU A 39 -17.80 19.03 3.19
C GLU A 39 -19.25 18.52 3.08
N ILE A 40 -19.49 17.35 2.48
CA ILE A 40 -20.84 16.79 2.32
C ILE A 40 -21.21 16.06 3.62
N PRO A 41 -22.23 16.52 4.37
CA PRO A 41 -22.57 15.89 5.65
C PRO A 41 -23.39 14.60 5.46
N GLY A 42 -23.40 13.79 6.52
CA GLY A 42 -24.28 12.64 6.66
C GLY A 42 -24.03 11.50 5.68
N VAL A 43 -25.07 10.68 5.44
CA VAL A 43 -24.98 9.45 4.66
C VAL A 43 -24.55 9.70 3.20
N ALA A 44 -24.95 10.85 2.63
CA ALA A 44 -24.57 11.22 1.26
C ALA A 44 -23.06 11.43 1.13
N GLY A 45 -22.43 12.15 2.07
CA GLY A 45 -20.98 12.35 2.09
C GLY A 45 -20.21 11.06 2.32
N PHE A 46 -20.68 10.24 3.27
CA PHE A 46 -20.11 8.91 3.49
C PHE A 46 -20.15 8.04 2.22
N GLY A 47 -21.31 7.98 1.53
CA GLY A 47 -21.47 7.22 0.30
C GLY A 47 -20.57 7.71 -0.83
N ALA A 48 -20.44 9.03 -1.00
CA ALA A 48 -19.56 9.62 -1.99
C ALA A 48 -18.08 9.37 -1.68
N ALA A 49 -17.66 9.47 -0.40
CA ALA A 49 -16.29 9.16 0.01
C ALA A 49 -15.95 7.69 -0.19
N LEU A 50 -16.89 6.79 0.14
CA LEU A 50 -16.75 5.36 -0.10
C LEU A 50 -16.62 5.04 -1.59
N LEU A 51 -17.43 5.67 -2.44
CA LEU A 51 -17.36 5.51 -3.89
C LEU A 51 -15.98 5.94 -4.44
N ILE A 52 -15.51 7.13 -4.09
CA ILE A 52 -14.23 7.67 -4.57
C ILE A 52 -13.06 6.78 -4.13
N ASN A 53 -13.00 6.45 -2.84
CA ASN A 53 -11.94 5.59 -2.31
C ASN A 53 -12.03 4.16 -2.90
N GLY A 54 -13.24 3.61 -3.04
CA GLY A 54 -13.46 2.30 -3.64
C GLY A 54 -13.02 2.22 -5.09
N LEU A 55 -13.33 3.24 -5.90
CA LEU A 55 -12.88 3.34 -7.29
C LEU A 55 -11.35 3.48 -7.37
N ALA A 56 -10.75 4.30 -6.51
CA ALA A 56 -9.31 4.46 -6.45
C ALA A 56 -8.59 3.15 -6.09
N MET A 57 -9.08 2.43 -5.06
CA MET A 57 -8.52 1.14 -4.66
C MET A 57 -8.73 0.06 -5.75
N THR A 58 -9.87 0.09 -6.44
CA THR A 58 -10.12 -0.81 -7.58
C THR A 58 -9.15 -0.54 -8.73
N ALA A 59 -8.91 0.73 -9.07
CA ALA A 59 -7.95 1.11 -10.09
C ALA A 59 -6.52 0.68 -9.70
N ALA A 60 -6.11 0.90 -8.45
CA ALA A 60 -4.83 0.44 -7.93
C ALA A 60 -4.68 -1.08 -8.05
N MET A 61 -5.71 -1.85 -7.65
CA MET A 61 -5.70 -3.31 -7.75
C MET A 61 -5.59 -3.79 -9.21
N VAL A 62 -6.36 -3.21 -10.12
CA VAL A 62 -6.30 -3.54 -11.56
C VAL A 62 -4.90 -3.27 -12.12
N MET A 63 -4.28 -2.15 -11.74
CA MET A 63 -2.90 -1.82 -12.13
C MET A 63 -1.88 -2.82 -11.56
N CYS A 64 -2.02 -3.20 -10.29
CA CYS A 64 -1.18 -4.24 -9.67
C CYS A 64 -1.30 -5.57 -10.40
N ILE A 65 -2.51 -6.05 -10.68
CA ILE A 65 -2.76 -7.31 -11.42
C ILE A 65 -2.17 -7.22 -12.83
N TRP A 66 -2.41 -6.11 -13.52
CA TRP A 66 -1.89 -5.91 -14.87
C TRP A 66 -0.36 -5.94 -14.92
N TRP A 67 0.29 -5.28 -13.96
CA TRP A 67 1.75 -5.25 -13.86
C TRP A 67 2.32 -6.60 -13.43
N TRP A 68 1.73 -7.25 -12.42
CA TRP A 68 2.15 -8.56 -11.91
C TRP A 68 2.20 -9.62 -13.01
N ARG A 69 1.21 -9.61 -13.90
CA ARG A 69 1.13 -10.54 -15.05
C ARG A 69 2.19 -10.30 -16.12
N ARG A 70 2.98 -9.23 -16.01
CA ARG A 70 3.96 -8.80 -17.02
C ARG A 70 5.37 -8.67 -16.49
N ILE A 71 5.63 -8.83 -15.20
CA ILE A 71 7.00 -8.86 -14.67
C ILE A 71 7.60 -10.27 -14.81
N ASP A 72 8.93 -10.31 -14.88
CA ASP A 72 9.68 -11.57 -14.92
C ASP A 72 9.53 -12.37 -13.61
N GLU A 73 9.97 -13.63 -13.65
CA GLU A 73 9.83 -14.53 -12.50
C GLU A 73 10.77 -14.14 -11.35
N ALA A 74 11.96 -13.63 -11.64
CA ALA A 74 12.91 -13.21 -10.61
C ALA A 74 12.34 -12.04 -9.79
N ALA A 75 11.73 -11.05 -10.44
CA ALA A 75 11.01 -9.99 -9.78
C ALA A 75 9.85 -10.53 -8.94
N ARG A 76 9.03 -11.44 -9.47
CA ARG A 76 7.92 -12.04 -8.70
C ARG A 76 8.40 -12.78 -7.46
N GLU A 77 9.49 -13.54 -7.55
CA GLU A 77 10.11 -14.18 -6.39
C GLU A 77 10.63 -13.16 -5.37
N ALA A 78 11.28 -12.09 -5.83
CA ALA A 78 11.72 -11.02 -4.96
C ALA A 78 10.55 -10.38 -4.18
N HIS A 79 9.43 -10.09 -4.86
CA HIS A 79 8.23 -9.53 -4.23
C HIS A 79 7.60 -10.50 -3.20
N LYS A 80 7.45 -11.78 -3.56
CA LYS A 80 6.90 -12.81 -2.64
C LYS A 80 7.78 -12.99 -1.41
N TRP A 81 9.09 -13.10 -1.62
CA TRP A 81 10.07 -13.29 -0.54
C TRP A 81 10.11 -12.07 0.39
N ALA A 82 10.14 -10.86 -0.18
CA ALA A 82 10.13 -9.61 0.56
C ALA A 82 8.83 -9.41 1.35
N TRP A 83 7.68 -9.78 0.77
CA TRP A 83 6.40 -9.74 1.46
C TRP A 83 6.40 -10.65 2.69
N TRP A 84 6.78 -11.92 2.51
CA TRP A 84 6.74 -12.90 3.58
C TRP A 84 7.76 -12.62 4.69
N TRP A 85 9.03 -12.38 4.35
CA TRP A 85 10.07 -12.21 5.37
C TRP A 85 10.20 -10.78 5.87
N GLY A 86 10.06 -9.81 4.99
CA GLY A 86 10.18 -8.40 5.34
C GLY A 86 8.87 -7.80 5.81
N GLY A 87 7.84 -7.85 4.96
CA GLY A 87 6.54 -7.25 5.21
C GLY A 87 5.86 -7.80 6.46
N CYS A 88 5.75 -9.13 6.59
CA CYS A 88 5.13 -9.75 7.77
C CYS A 88 5.92 -9.48 9.05
N SER A 89 7.26 -9.56 9.02
CA SER A 89 8.09 -9.25 10.19
C SER A 89 7.97 -7.77 10.59
N GLY A 90 7.92 -6.86 9.61
CA GLY A 90 7.65 -5.45 9.83
C GLY A 90 6.27 -5.24 10.48
N MET A 91 5.22 -5.85 9.95
CA MET A 91 3.89 -5.82 10.57
C MET A 91 3.88 -6.38 11.98
N ALA A 92 4.67 -7.42 12.28
CA ALA A 92 4.77 -7.95 13.63
C ALA A 92 5.34 -6.89 14.59
N VAL A 93 6.40 -6.17 14.19
CA VAL A 93 6.97 -5.06 14.97
C VAL A 93 5.96 -3.92 15.14
N GLY A 94 5.36 -3.45 14.04
CA GLY A 94 4.35 -2.38 14.09
C GLY A 94 3.13 -2.77 14.95
N GLY A 95 2.70 -4.02 14.84
CA GLY A 95 1.60 -4.59 15.62
C GLY A 95 1.94 -4.70 17.10
N THR A 96 3.15 -5.14 17.45
CA THR A 96 3.61 -5.14 18.85
C THR A 96 3.59 -3.74 19.44
N LEU A 97 4.07 -2.72 18.71
CA LEU A 97 4.02 -1.34 19.17
C LEU A 97 2.58 -0.84 19.33
N LEU A 98 1.73 -1.07 18.34
CA LEU A 98 0.32 -0.66 18.38
C LEU A 98 -0.43 -1.33 19.55
N LEU A 99 -0.24 -2.64 19.75
CA LEU A 99 -0.82 -3.38 20.87
C LEU A 99 -0.26 -2.93 22.22
N THR A 100 1.02 -2.55 22.29
CA THR A 100 1.61 -2.02 23.51
C THR A 100 0.95 -0.69 23.90
N VAL A 101 0.78 0.23 22.94
CA VAL A 101 0.06 1.49 23.17
C VAL A 101 -1.38 1.21 23.63
N LEU A 102 -2.07 0.26 22.99
CA LEU A 102 -3.43 -0.13 23.36
C LEU A 102 -3.52 -0.69 24.79
N LEU A 103 -2.51 -1.44 25.25
CA LEU A 103 -2.46 -2.04 26.59
C LEU A 103 -1.90 -1.10 27.67
N ARG A 104 -1.46 0.11 27.29
CA ARG A 104 -0.91 1.15 28.17
C ARG A 104 -1.81 2.37 28.19
N GLU A 105 -3.11 2.12 28.36
CA GLU A 105 -4.11 3.17 28.46
C GLU A 105 -3.73 4.16 29.58
N GLY A 106 -3.76 5.46 29.27
CA GLY A 106 -3.39 6.53 30.20
C GLY A 106 -1.90 6.90 30.22
N GLU A 107 -1.01 6.10 29.64
CA GLU A 107 0.42 6.44 29.50
C GLU A 107 0.71 7.27 28.23
N THR A 108 -0.21 7.23 27.26
CA THR A 108 -0.13 8.00 26.01
C THR A 108 -1.27 8.99 25.96
N ASP A 109 -0.95 10.29 25.90
CA ASP A 109 -1.95 11.33 25.76
C ASP A 109 -2.37 11.48 24.28
N LEU A 110 -3.56 10.99 23.96
CA LEU A 110 -4.20 11.12 22.65
C LEU A 110 -5.40 12.08 22.69
N SER A 111 -5.63 12.78 23.82
CA SER A 111 -6.84 13.56 24.06
C SER A 111 -7.01 14.77 23.12
N GLY A 112 -5.92 15.24 22.52
CA GLY A 112 -5.91 16.31 21.53
C GLY A 112 -6.13 15.86 20.08
N LEU A 113 -6.25 14.55 19.82
CA LEU A 113 -6.39 14.01 18.46
C LEU A 113 -7.84 13.68 18.13
N ALA A 114 -8.25 14.03 16.92
CA ALA A 114 -9.51 13.59 16.37
C ALA A 114 -9.49 12.08 16.07
N VAL A 115 -10.66 11.43 16.09
CA VAL A 115 -10.79 9.98 15.88
C VAL A 115 -10.11 9.53 14.58
N ASN A 116 -10.29 10.26 13.49
CA ASN A 116 -9.67 9.97 12.21
C ASN A 116 -8.14 10.04 12.25
N GLU A 117 -7.56 10.93 13.07
CA GLU A 117 -6.10 11.06 13.23
C GLU A 117 -5.53 9.87 13.99
N VAL A 118 -6.22 9.39 15.03
CA VAL A 118 -5.84 8.19 15.77
C VAL A 118 -5.87 6.96 14.85
N PHE A 119 -6.94 6.78 14.07
CA PHE A 119 -7.03 5.70 13.09
C PHE A 119 -5.95 5.80 12.01
N ALA A 120 -5.75 6.98 11.43
CA ALA A 120 -4.71 7.21 10.44
C ALA A 120 -3.31 6.95 10.98
N GLY A 121 -3.03 7.34 12.24
CA GLY A 121 -1.77 7.08 12.92
C GLY A 121 -1.51 5.59 13.10
N GLY A 122 -2.49 4.83 13.56
CA GLY A 122 -2.39 3.37 13.67
C GLY A 122 -2.16 2.69 12.32
N MET A 123 -2.89 3.10 11.28
CA MET A 123 -2.71 2.61 9.92
C MET A 123 -1.31 2.95 9.38
N ALA A 124 -0.84 4.18 9.57
CA ALA A 124 0.46 4.63 9.12
C ALA A 124 1.61 3.90 9.84
N LEU A 125 1.47 3.63 11.14
CA LEU A 125 2.42 2.85 11.92
C LEU A 125 2.56 1.43 11.34
N MET A 126 1.43 0.73 11.21
CA MET A 126 1.39 -0.64 10.66
C MET A 126 1.95 -0.71 9.24
N LEU A 127 1.47 0.17 8.36
CA LEU A 127 1.89 0.20 6.96
C LEU A 127 3.36 0.65 6.82
N GLY A 128 3.80 1.59 7.64
CA GLY A 128 5.18 2.08 7.65
C GLY A 128 6.17 0.97 7.98
N PHE A 129 5.95 0.24 9.07
CA PHE A 129 6.82 -0.89 9.42
C PHE A 129 6.75 -2.03 8.37
N LEU A 130 5.58 -2.30 7.80
CA LEU A 130 5.45 -3.22 6.67
C LEU A 130 6.35 -2.80 5.51
N ILE A 131 6.25 -1.54 5.05
CA ILE A 131 7.01 -1.02 3.91
C ILE A 131 8.51 -1.05 4.19
N VAL A 132 8.94 -0.65 5.38
CA VAL A 132 10.36 -0.67 5.78
C VAL A 132 10.90 -2.10 5.76
N GLY A 133 10.24 -3.03 6.46
CA GLY A 133 10.65 -4.43 6.50
C GLY A 133 10.66 -5.06 5.11
N TYR A 134 9.60 -4.83 4.34
CA TYR A 134 9.49 -5.26 2.95
C TYR A 134 10.66 -4.74 2.10
N THR A 135 11.00 -3.45 2.20
CA THR A 135 12.04 -2.81 1.39
C THR A 135 13.42 -3.36 1.73
N ILE A 136 13.71 -3.55 3.02
CA ILE A 136 14.96 -4.16 3.48
C ILE A 136 15.09 -5.59 2.93
N ALA A 137 14.05 -6.41 3.10
CA ALA A 137 14.06 -7.78 2.60
C ALA A 137 14.22 -7.83 1.07
N TRP A 138 13.49 -7.00 0.35
CA TRP A 138 13.63 -6.88 -1.10
C TRP A 138 15.07 -6.53 -1.51
N ALA A 139 15.71 -5.56 -0.85
CA ALA A 139 17.09 -5.18 -1.13
C ALA A 139 18.08 -6.32 -0.82
N VAL A 140 17.90 -7.02 0.30
CA VAL A 140 18.72 -8.18 0.69
C VAL A 140 18.58 -9.32 -0.32
N TRP A 141 17.38 -9.57 -0.85
CA TRP A 141 17.14 -10.62 -1.83
C TRP A 141 18.00 -10.43 -3.09
N TRP A 142 18.07 -9.19 -3.58
CA TRP A 142 18.90 -8.81 -4.73
C TRP A 142 20.39 -8.82 -4.39
N ALA A 143 20.79 -8.31 -3.23
CA ALA A 143 22.19 -8.28 -2.81
C ALA A 143 22.83 -9.68 -2.74
N ARG A 144 22.04 -10.71 -2.41
CA ARG A 144 22.50 -12.10 -2.34
C ARG A 144 22.50 -12.85 -3.68
N ARG A 145 21.91 -12.27 -4.73
CA ARG A 145 21.69 -12.91 -6.04
C ARG A 145 22.24 -12.09 -7.21
N ARG A 146 23.07 -11.11 -6.89
CA ARG A 146 24.01 -10.48 -7.82
C ARG A 146 25.34 -11.20 -7.72
#